data_AF-A0A3D5JSE4-F1
#
_entry.id   AF-A0A3D5JSE4-F1
#
_cell.length_a   1.000
_cell.length_b   1.000
_cell.length_c   1.000
_cell.angle_alpha   90.00
_cell.angle_beta   90.00
_cell.angle_gamma   90.00
#
_symmetry.space_group_name_H-M   'P 1'
#
loop_
_entity.id
_entity.type
_entity.pdbx_description
1 polymer ?
#
loop_
_entity_poly.entity_id
_entity_poly.type
_entity_poly.pdbx_seq_one_letter_code
_entity_poly.pdbx_strand_id
1 'polypeptide(L)'
;MSLFRRPLRLHPLVVSLLPLFAVSPLALAADGTAPTELEAVRITGSRIPRASVEGPSPVTVITQEQIQAQGYRSAFEALSALTENTGNVQGEDFGNTFTPAANTINLRGLGPNRTLVLVNGRRQSDYPLAYEGSVNVVNLANIPSALIDRIEVLTGGASAVYGSDAIAG
;
A
#
# COMPACT_ATOMS: atom_id res chain seq x y z
N MET A 1 22.80 -72.93 -11.49
CA MET A 1 22.78 -71.95 -10.40
C MET A 1 24.21 -71.64 -9.97
N SER A 2 24.61 -70.36 -10.05
CA SER A 2 25.49 -69.64 -9.13
C SER A 2 26.51 -70.45 -8.33
N LEU A 3 27.81 -70.21 -8.59
CA LEU A 3 28.84 -69.91 -7.58
C LEU A 3 30.20 -69.68 -8.27
N PHE A 4 30.39 -68.49 -8.86
CA PHE A 4 31.73 -68.02 -9.24
C PHE A 4 32.34 -67.26 -8.06
N ARG A 5 33.22 -67.93 -7.31
CA ARG A 5 34.19 -67.30 -6.41
C ARG A 5 35.57 -67.55 -6.99
N ARG A 6 36.38 -66.50 -7.22
CA ARG A 6 37.83 -66.42 -6.92
C ARG A 6 38.49 -65.15 -7.49
N PRO A 7 39.67 -64.73 -6.99
CA PRO A 7 39.84 -63.43 -6.36
C PRO A 7 40.86 -62.52 -7.05
N LEU A 8 40.86 -61.27 -6.56
CA LEU A 8 41.78 -60.17 -6.82
C LEU A 8 43.25 -60.61 -6.96
N ARG A 9 43.90 -60.06 -8.00
CA ARG A 9 45.36 -59.94 -8.08
C ARG A 9 45.73 -58.48 -8.33
N LEU A 10 46.43 -57.89 -7.36
CA LEU A 10 47.08 -56.57 -7.43
C LEU A 10 48.14 -56.54 -8.52
N HIS A 11 48.27 -55.42 -9.24
CA HIS A 11 49.46 -55.04 -10.03
C HIS A 11 49.64 -53.50 -10.00
N PRO A 12 50.86 -53.00 -10.26
CA PRO A 12 51.48 -51.97 -9.43
C PRO A 12 51.35 -50.53 -9.97
N LEU A 13 51.48 -49.63 -8.99
CA LEU A 13 51.90 -48.23 -9.01
C LEU A 13 52.76 -47.83 -10.24
N VAL A 14 52.26 -46.89 -11.04
CA VAL A 14 53.06 -46.05 -11.94
C VAL A 14 52.82 -44.60 -11.54
N VAL A 15 53.87 -43.99 -10.98
CA VAL A 15 53.97 -42.57 -10.66
C VAL A 15 54.27 -41.83 -11.96
N SER A 16 53.38 -40.94 -12.39
CA SER A 16 53.68 -39.93 -13.42
C SER A 16 53.54 -38.53 -12.83
N LEU A 17 54.69 -37.85 -12.74
CA LEU A 17 54.85 -36.49 -12.26
C LEU A 17 54.52 -35.53 -13.43
N LEU A 18 53.41 -34.79 -13.35
CA LEU A 18 53.04 -33.74 -14.30
C LEU A 18 53.41 -32.36 -13.72
N PRO A 19 54.02 -31.44 -14.50
CA PRO A 19 54.42 -30.13 -14.01
C PRO A 19 53.22 -29.19 -13.83
N LEU A 20 53.24 -28.47 -12.72
CA LEU A 20 52.24 -27.49 -12.30
C LEU A 20 52.42 -26.19 -13.12
N PHE A 21 51.54 -25.93 -14.10
CA PHE A 21 51.40 -24.61 -14.69
C PHE A 21 50.61 -23.71 -13.72
N ALA A 22 51.29 -22.76 -13.08
CA ALA A 22 50.67 -21.73 -12.26
C ALA A 22 49.95 -20.70 -13.16
N VAL A 23 48.65 -20.89 -13.39
CA VAL A 23 47.78 -19.84 -13.92
C VAL A 23 47.37 -18.94 -12.76
N SER A 24 47.84 -17.69 -12.76
CA SER A 24 47.34 -16.66 -11.84
C SER A 24 45.89 -16.33 -12.18
N PRO A 25 44.94 -16.41 -11.24
CA PRO A 25 43.60 -15.89 -11.49
C PRO A 25 43.66 -14.36 -11.46
N LEU A 26 43.35 -13.74 -12.60
CA LEU A 26 43.03 -12.32 -12.68
C LEU A 26 41.73 -12.11 -11.91
N ALA A 27 41.83 -11.61 -10.68
CA ALA A 27 40.68 -11.25 -9.87
C ALA A 27 39.90 -10.13 -10.58
N LEU A 28 38.72 -10.45 -11.11
CA LEU A 28 37.72 -9.45 -11.46
C LEU A 28 37.31 -8.77 -10.15
N ALA A 29 37.67 -7.48 -10.01
CA ALA A 29 37.08 -6.62 -9.02
C ALA A 29 35.57 -6.51 -9.34
N ALA A 30 34.75 -7.21 -8.56
CA ALA A 30 33.33 -6.96 -8.53
C ALA A 30 33.13 -5.56 -7.92
N ASP A 31 32.56 -4.65 -8.69
CA ASP A 31 32.08 -3.36 -8.21
C ASP A 31 31.10 -3.61 -7.05
N GLY A 32 31.60 -3.43 -5.82
CA GLY A 32 30.83 -3.49 -4.60
C GLY A 32 29.94 -2.27 -4.48
N THR A 33 28.89 -2.20 -5.31
CA THR A 33 27.76 -1.32 -5.04
C THR A 33 27.06 -1.88 -3.80
N ALA A 34 27.28 -1.22 -2.65
CA ALA A 34 26.56 -1.51 -1.42
C ALA A 34 25.04 -1.53 -1.71
N PRO A 35 24.27 -2.44 -1.10
CA PRO A 35 22.83 -2.47 -1.31
C PRO A 35 22.24 -1.15 -0.84
N THR A 36 21.69 -0.36 -1.75
CA THR A 36 20.87 0.80 -1.42
C THR A 36 19.67 0.29 -0.63
N GLU A 37 19.61 0.57 0.68
CA GLU A 37 18.42 0.32 1.48
C GLU A 37 17.30 1.21 0.94
N LEU A 38 16.39 0.61 0.17
CA LEU A 38 15.18 1.28 -0.30
C LEU A 38 14.16 1.28 0.84
N GLU A 39 13.73 2.48 1.23
CA GLU A 39 12.67 2.65 2.23
C GLU A 39 11.36 2.06 1.68
N ALA A 40 10.73 1.18 2.46
CA ALA A 40 9.55 0.45 2.02
C ALA A 40 8.32 1.37 1.95
N VAL A 41 8.00 1.89 0.77
CA VAL A 41 6.81 2.72 0.55
C VAL A 41 5.57 1.84 0.52
N ARG A 42 4.73 1.95 1.55
CA ARG A 42 3.44 1.26 1.62
C ARG A 42 2.34 2.14 1.02
N ILE A 43 1.70 1.65 -0.03
CA ILE A 43 0.61 2.34 -0.73
C ILE A 43 -0.72 1.62 -0.44
N THR A 44 -1.78 2.38 -0.27
CA THR A 44 -3.16 1.94 -0.09
C THR A 44 -3.59 1.13 -1.31
N GLY A 45 -4.20 -0.04 -1.07
CA GLY A 45 -4.54 -0.99 -2.14
C GLY A 45 -3.36 -1.83 -2.66
N SER A 46 -2.11 -1.60 -2.24
CA SER A 46 -0.97 -2.41 -2.66
C SER A 46 -0.71 -3.60 -1.72
N ARG A 47 -0.74 -4.82 -2.27
CA ARG A 47 -0.33 -6.09 -1.61
C ARG A 47 0.60 -6.94 -2.52
N ILE A 48 1.59 -6.34 -3.20
CA ILE A 48 2.57 -7.03 -4.09
C ILE A 48 3.21 -8.26 -3.40
N PRO A 49 3.41 -9.42 -4.09
CA PRO A 49 3.86 -9.53 -5.49
C PRO A 49 2.88 -10.11 -6.52
N ARG A 50 2.90 -9.49 -7.70
CA ARG A 50 1.89 -9.52 -8.76
C ARG A 50 1.88 -10.80 -9.61
N ALA A 51 0.67 -11.29 -9.88
CA ALA A 51 0.29 -11.87 -11.17
C ALA A 51 -0.95 -11.10 -11.67
N SER A 52 -0.82 -10.45 -12.82
CA SER A 52 -1.81 -9.56 -13.43
C SER A 52 -3.05 -10.34 -13.89
N VAL A 53 -4.20 -10.11 -13.24
CA VAL A 53 -5.52 -10.38 -13.85
C VAL A 53 -6.52 -9.26 -13.57
N GLU A 54 -6.33 -8.45 -12.52
CA GLU A 54 -7.16 -7.27 -12.24
C GLU A 54 -6.25 -6.02 -12.25
N GLY A 55 -6.57 -5.05 -13.11
CA GLY A 55 -5.76 -3.85 -13.33
C GLY A 55 -5.61 -3.01 -12.06
N PRO A 56 -4.64 -2.07 -12.01
CA PRO A 56 -4.49 -1.19 -10.84
C PRO A 56 -5.78 -0.38 -10.67
N SER A 57 -6.49 -0.55 -9.55
CA SER A 57 -7.48 0.46 -9.15
C SER A 57 -6.76 1.81 -9.08
N PRO A 58 -7.31 2.87 -9.69
CA PRO A 58 -6.66 4.17 -9.69
C PRO A 58 -6.53 4.65 -8.24
N VAL A 59 -5.28 4.93 -7.84
CA VAL A 59 -4.96 5.56 -6.56
C VAL A 59 -4.56 7.01 -6.84
N THR A 60 -5.36 7.93 -6.34
CA THR A 60 -5.05 9.36 -6.35
C THR A 60 -4.21 9.67 -5.12
N VAL A 61 -3.03 10.27 -5.33
CA VAL A 61 -2.13 10.66 -4.23
C VAL A 61 -2.08 12.18 -4.15
N ILE A 62 -2.40 12.71 -2.98
CA ILE A 62 -2.22 14.13 -2.64
C ILE A 62 -1.00 14.22 -1.73
N THR A 63 0.07 14.85 -2.21
CA THR A 63 1.33 14.97 -1.46
C THR A 63 1.28 16.14 -0.47
N GLN A 64 2.18 16.14 0.52
CA GLN A 64 2.31 17.24 1.47
C GLN A 64 2.53 18.59 0.78
N GLU A 65 3.33 18.62 -0.28
CA GLU A 65 3.62 19.83 -1.04
C GLU A 65 2.36 20.38 -1.72
N GLN A 66 1.51 19.49 -2.25
CA GLN A 66 0.23 19.88 -2.85
C GLN A 66 -0.74 20.41 -1.78
N ILE A 67 -0.81 19.75 -0.62
CA ILE A 67 -1.63 20.19 0.51
C ILE A 67 -1.24 21.61 0.95
N GLN A 68 0.07 21.87 1.08
CA GLN A 68 0.58 23.19 1.45
C GLN A 68 0.35 24.23 0.33
N ALA A 69 0.61 23.87 -0.92
CA ALA A 69 0.46 24.78 -2.06
C ALA A 69 -0.99 25.20 -2.29
N GLN A 70 -1.95 24.31 -2.01
CA GLN A 70 -3.39 24.60 -2.14
C GLN A 70 -3.97 25.22 -0.86
N GLY A 71 -3.20 25.30 0.23
CA GLY A 71 -3.60 25.96 1.47
C GLY A 71 -4.62 25.18 2.29
N TYR A 72 -4.72 23.86 2.10
CA TYR A 72 -5.67 23.04 2.84
C TYR A 72 -5.33 22.94 4.32
N ARG A 73 -6.34 23.12 5.17
CA ARG A 73 -6.21 23.15 6.63
C ARG A 73 -6.52 21.81 7.28
N SER A 74 -7.24 20.94 6.57
CA SER A 74 -7.64 19.62 7.07
C SER A 74 -7.71 18.60 5.95
N ALA A 75 -7.78 17.31 6.32
CA ALA A 75 -8.06 16.24 5.37
C ALA A 75 -9.40 16.45 4.64
N PHE A 76 -10.40 17.01 5.31
CA PHE A 76 -11.70 17.30 4.72
C PHE A 76 -11.59 18.25 3.53
N GLU A 77 -10.86 19.36 3.66
CA GLU A 77 -10.71 20.35 2.59
C GLU A 77 -9.97 19.74 1.38
N ALA A 78 -8.89 19.00 1.63
CA ALA A 78 -8.12 18.35 0.58
C ALA A 78 -8.94 17.30 -0.19
N LEU A 79 -9.73 16.50 0.53
CA LEU A 79 -10.57 15.46 -0.06
C LEU A 79 -11.83 16.03 -0.72
N SER A 80 -12.35 17.16 -0.22
CA SER A 80 -13.53 17.82 -0.80
C SER A 80 -13.24 18.42 -2.17
N ALA A 81 -11.99 18.79 -2.44
CA ALA A 81 -11.55 19.31 -3.72
C ALA A 81 -11.37 18.23 -4.80
N LEU A 82 -11.45 16.95 -4.45
CA LEU A 82 -11.34 15.87 -5.42
C LEU A 82 -12.56 15.83 -6.34
N THR A 83 -12.30 15.65 -7.63
CA THR A 83 -13.37 15.45 -8.63
C THR A 83 -14.16 14.16 -8.40
N GLU A 84 -13.59 13.22 -7.67
CA GLU A 84 -14.21 11.96 -7.26
C GLU A 84 -15.23 12.14 -6.13
N ASN A 85 -15.16 13.24 -5.36
CA ASN A 85 -16.12 13.58 -4.31
C ASN A 85 -17.37 14.24 -4.90
N THR A 86 -18.16 13.47 -5.64
CA THR A 86 -19.35 13.99 -6.35
C THR A 86 -20.63 13.92 -5.52
N GLY A 87 -20.59 13.29 -4.35
CA GLY A 87 -21.76 13.12 -3.50
C GLY A 87 -22.00 14.31 -2.59
N ASN A 88 -23.26 14.69 -2.44
CA ASN A 88 -23.64 15.72 -1.48
C ASN A 88 -23.55 15.18 -0.05
N VAL A 89 -23.10 16.04 0.86
CA VAL A 89 -23.06 15.79 2.31
C VAL A 89 -23.58 17.03 3.05
N GLN A 90 -24.29 16.80 4.15
CA GLN A 90 -24.69 17.84 5.10
C GLN A 90 -23.46 18.20 5.92
N GLY A 91 -22.68 19.17 5.43
CA GLY A 91 -21.49 19.68 6.12
C GLY A 91 -21.82 20.62 7.27
N GLU A 92 -20.78 21.24 7.83
CA GLU A 92 -20.88 22.18 8.97
C GLU A 92 -21.85 23.36 8.72
N ASP A 93 -21.95 23.83 7.48
CA ASP A 93 -22.78 24.98 7.11
C ASP A 93 -24.30 24.68 7.08
N PHE A 94 -24.69 23.41 7.24
CA PHE A 94 -26.10 23.03 7.27
C PHE A 94 -26.73 23.37 8.63
N GLY A 95 -27.61 24.37 8.64
CA GLY A 95 -28.40 24.71 9.83
C GLY A 95 -29.45 23.64 10.18
N ASN A 96 -29.67 23.42 11.49
CA ASN A 96 -30.72 22.54 12.02
C ASN A 96 -30.65 21.08 11.52
N THR A 97 -29.44 20.54 11.38
CA THR A 97 -29.18 19.13 11.01
C THR A 97 -29.07 18.22 12.23
N PHE A 98 -29.25 16.92 12.01
CA PHE A 98 -29.01 15.86 13.00
C PHE A 98 -27.52 15.64 13.31
N THR A 99 -26.61 16.17 12.48
CA THR A 99 -25.15 15.99 12.62
C THR A 99 -24.37 17.29 12.46
N PRO A 100 -24.46 18.21 13.44
CA PRO A 100 -23.74 19.49 13.36
C PRO A 100 -22.22 19.26 13.31
N ALA A 101 -21.53 20.02 12.45
CA ALA A 101 -20.07 19.95 12.26
C ALA A 101 -19.52 18.57 11.83
N ALA A 102 -20.36 17.69 11.26
CA ALA A 102 -19.91 16.44 10.68
C ALA A 102 -19.33 16.68 9.27
N ASN A 103 -18.01 16.85 9.19
CA ASN A 103 -17.31 17.02 7.91
C ASN A 103 -16.87 15.65 7.38
N THR A 104 -17.68 15.06 6.51
CA THR A 104 -17.41 13.77 5.85
C THR A 104 -17.39 13.93 4.33
N ILE A 105 -16.88 12.93 3.60
CA ILE A 105 -16.94 12.90 2.13
C ILE A 105 -17.91 11.84 1.64
N ASN A 106 -18.33 11.97 0.38
CA ASN A 106 -19.18 11.00 -0.30
C ASN A 106 -18.61 10.76 -1.71
N LEU A 107 -17.60 9.88 -1.76
CA LEU A 107 -16.95 9.54 -3.01
C LEU A 107 -17.97 8.89 -3.96
N ARG A 108 -18.02 9.40 -5.18
CA ARG A 108 -18.86 8.91 -6.29
C ARG A 108 -20.37 8.87 -5.99
N GLY A 109 -20.83 9.56 -4.94
CA GLY A 109 -22.24 9.65 -4.58
C GLY A 109 -22.87 8.35 -4.05
N LEU A 110 -22.07 7.38 -3.60
CA LEU A 110 -22.58 6.09 -3.13
C LEU A 110 -23.03 6.10 -1.66
N GLY A 111 -22.86 7.23 -0.97
CA GLY A 111 -23.18 7.44 0.44
C GLY A 111 -21.92 7.62 1.29
N PRO A 112 -21.94 8.48 2.32
CA PRO A 112 -20.76 8.76 3.13
C PRO A 112 -20.30 7.57 3.97
N ASN A 113 -21.19 6.62 4.26
CA ASN A 113 -20.85 5.36 4.95
C ASN A 113 -20.22 4.29 4.03
N ARG A 114 -20.03 4.61 2.75
CA ARG A 114 -19.39 3.74 1.75
C ARG A 114 -17.97 4.17 1.42
N THR A 115 -17.41 5.11 2.19
CA THR A 115 -16.02 5.52 2.10
C THR A 115 -15.29 5.15 3.39
N LEU A 116 -14.26 4.31 3.29
CA LEU A 116 -13.47 3.88 4.44
C LEU A 116 -12.30 4.83 4.69
N VAL A 117 -12.25 5.42 5.88
CA VAL A 117 -11.12 6.27 6.29
C VAL A 117 -10.11 5.48 7.11
N LEU A 118 -8.87 5.43 6.61
CA LEU A 118 -7.73 4.82 7.29
C LEU A 118 -6.67 5.89 7.58
N VAL A 119 -6.16 5.92 8.82
CA VAL A 119 -4.95 6.69 9.16
C VAL A 119 -3.88 5.68 9.54
N ASN A 120 -2.75 5.72 8.82
CA ASN A 120 -1.66 4.76 8.99
C ASN A 120 -2.13 3.30 8.92
N GLY A 121 -3.11 3.02 8.06
CA GLY A 121 -3.71 1.70 7.88
C GLY A 121 -4.67 1.26 8.99
N ARG A 122 -5.02 2.15 9.94
CA ARG A 122 -5.99 1.88 11.01
C ARG A 122 -7.30 2.63 10.77
N ARG A 123 -8.42 1.93 10.96
CA ARG A 123 -9.76 2.51 10.88
C ARG A 123 -9.92 3.62 11.91
N GLN A 124 -10.49 4.74 11.49
CA GLN A 124 -10.78 5.86 12.38
C GLN A 124 -12.06 5.63 13.16
N SER A 125 -12.17 6.29 14.32
CA SER A 125 -13.39 6.27 15.11
C SER A 125 -14.50 7.02 14.40
N ASP A 126 -15.71 6.47 14.50
CA ASP A 126 -16.91 7.10 13.99
C ASP A 126 -17.22 8.39 14.75
N TYR A 127 -17.84 9.33 14.05
CA TYR A 127 -18.43 10.52 14.62
C TYR A 127 -19.53 10.12 15.63
N PRO A 128 -19.65 10.80 16.79
CA PRO A 128 -20.51 10.33 17.90
C PRO A 128 -22.01 10.25 17.59
N LEU A 129 -22.47 10.91 16.52
CA LEU A 129 -23.87 10.89 16.09
C LEU A 129 -23.97 10.24 14.72
N ALA A 130 -25.04 9.48 14.50
CA ALA A 130 -25.31 8.91 13.19
C ALA A 130 -25.63 10.04 12.18
N TYR A 131 -24.89 10.05 11.07
CA TYR A 131 -25.15 10.91 9.92
C TYR A 131 -26.56 10.70 9.40
N GLU A 132 -27.31 11.80 9.29
CA GLU A 132 -28.75 11.79 8.96
C GLU A 132 -29.58 10.83 9.85
N GLY A 133 -29.12 10.58 11.09
CA GLY A 133 -29.76 9.67 12.03
C GLY A 133 -29.70 8.18 11.67
N SER A 134 -28.94 7.80 10.62
CA SER A 134 -29.06 6.46 10.03
C SER A 134 -27.72 5.73 9.81
N VAL A 135 -26.62 6.44 9.59
CA VAL A 135 -25.35 5.80 9.21
C VAL A 135 -24.15 6.38 9.96
N ASN A 136 -23.11 5.57 10.18
CA ASN A 136 -21.86 6.03 10.79
C ASN A 136 -20.94 6.65 9.74
N VAL A 137 -20.23 7.70 10.13
CA VAL A 137 -19.26 8.43 9.29
C VAL A 137 -18.08 8.88 10.13
N VAL A 138 -16.96 9.21 9.48
CA VAL A 138 -15.78 9.78 10.17
C VAL A 138 -15.75 11.29 9.93
N ASN A 139 -15.46 12.06 10.98
CA ASN A 139 -15.26 13.50 10.84
C ASN A 139 -13.80 13.81 10.45
N LEU A 140 -13.60 14.17 9.19
CA LEU A 140 -12.32 14.44 8.57
C LEU A 140 -11.72 15.81 8.97
N ALA A 141 -12.54 16.73 9.49
CA ALA A 141 -12.04 18.00 10.00
C ALA A 141 -11.15 17.83 11.24
N ASN A 142 -11.24 16.69 11.93
CA ASN A 142 -10.40 16.33 13.08
C ASN A 142 -8.98 15.88 12.69
N ILE A 143 -8.64 15.86 11.40
CA ILE A 143 -7.31 15.51 10.89
C ILE A 143 -6.68 16.78 10.29
N PRO A 144 -5.91 17.56 11.08
CA PRO A 144 -5.22 18.75 10.59
C PRO A 144 -4.18 18.40 9.52
N SER A 145 -4.05 19.25 8.50
CA SER A 145 -3.05 19.06 7.43
C SER A 145 -1.61 19.00 7.93
N ALA A 146 -1.32 19.66 9.06
CA ALA A 146 -0.01 19.60 9.72
C ALA A 146 0.41 18.19 10.18
N LEU A 147 -0.54 17.25 10.33
CA LEU A 147 -0.28 15.87 10.72
C LEU A 147 -0.22 14.90 9.53
N ILE A 148 -0.31 15.42 8.29
CA ILE A 148 -0.47 14.62 7.08
C ILE A 148 0.79 14.72 6.21
N ASP A 149 1.45 13.58 5.99
CA ASP A 149 2.52 13.46 4.99
C ASP A 149 1.97 13.26 3.58
N ARG A 150 0.90 12.46 3.44
CA ARG A 150 0.20 12.28 2.17
C ARG A 150 -1.20 11.74 2.40
N ILE A 151 -2.08 11.97 1.45
CA ILE A 151 -3.41 11.38 1.37
C ILE A 151 -3.45 10.47 0.15
N GLU A 152 -3.91 9.24 0.33
CA GLU A 152 -4.09 8.28 -0.75
C GLU A 152 -5.57 7.94 -0.84
N VAL A 153 -6.14 8.09 -2.03
CA VAL A 153 -7.53 7.78 -2.31
C VAL A 153 -7.57 6.66 -3.33
N LEU A 154 -7.97 5.49 -2.86
CA LEU A 154 -8.22 4.33 -3.70
C LEU A 154 -9.69 4.33 -4.08
N THR A 155 -10.03 4.50 -5.36
CA THR A 155 -11.43 4.45 -5.78
C THR A 155 -11.84 3.10 -6.32
N GLY A 156 -12.97 2.61 -5.83
CA GLY A 156 -13.61 1.39 -6.29
C GLY A 156 -12.84 0.09 -5.97
N GLY A 157 -13.60 -0.98 -5.69
CA GLY A 157 -13.05 -2.32 -5.54
C GLY A 157 -12.26 -2.58 -4.24
N ALA A 158 -12.18 -1.60 -3.33
CA ALA A 158 -11.49 -1.74 -2.05
C ALA A 158 -12.23 -2.71 -1.09
N SER A 159 -13.50 -3.02 -1.34
CA SER A 159 -14.32 -3.94 -0.53
C SER A 159 -13.75 -5.34 -0.38
N ALA A 160 -13.06 -5.86 -1.40
CA ALA A 160 -12.42 -7.19 -1.33
C ALA A 160 -11.27 -7.24 -0.31
N VAL A 161 -10.66 -6.08 -0.05
CA VAL A 161 -9.46 -5.93 0.78
C VAL A 161 -9.82 -5.45 2.19
N TYR A 162 -10.80 -4.55 2.29
CA TYR A 162 -11.11 -3.80 3.51
C TYR A 162 -12.55 -3.98 4.02
N GLY A 163 -13.46 -4.60 3.26
CA GLY A 163 -14.84 -4.89 3.67
C GLY A 163 -15.89 -3.91 3.14
N SER A 164 -17.14 -4.05 3.58
CA SER A 164 -18.34 -3.39 3.02
C SER A 164 -18.38 -1.87 3.08
N ASP A 165 -17.51 -1.25 3.88
CA ASP A 165 -17.44 0.21 4.04
C ASP A 165 -16.57 0.85 2.95
N ALA A 166 -15.78 0.06 2.21
CA ALA A 166 -14.85 0.53 1.18
C ALA A 166 -15.41 0.33 -0.24
N ILE A 167 -16.73 0.51 -0.41
CA ILE A 167 -17.40 0.31 -1.71
C ILE A 167 -17.12 1.47 -2.66
N ALA A 168 -17.18 2.71 -2.17
CA ALA A 168 -16.80 3.90 -2.92
C ALA A 168 -15.28 4.06 -2.96
N GLY A 169 -14.61 3.70 -1.86
CA GLY A 169 -13.15 3.73 -1.68
C GLY A 169 -12.77 3.39 -0.25
#